data_AF-A0A1V5GZ04-F1
#
_entry.id   AF-A0A1V5GZ04-F1
#
_cell.length_a   1.000
_cell.length_b   1.000
_cell.length_c   1.000
_cell.angle_alpha   90.00
_cell.angle_beta   90.00
_cell.angle_gamma   90.00
#
_symmetry.space_group_name_H-M   'P 1'
#
loop_
_entity.id
_entity.type
_entity.pdbx_description
1 polymer ?
#
loop_
_entity_poly.entity_id
_entity_poly.type
_entity_poly.pdbx_seq_one_letter_code
_entity_poly.pdbx_strand_id
1 'polypeptide(L)'
;MGDTGVELGGPETESYSLILWTENSSLVNKDTISLIGPELAEAGSRSIAFGRIVILSIEGFTEENTFRRCREMEQMRFLLDLKGFMIRAVPQFQREWSRVSRDAISRGFSLGVLGSSLMRLFRELDYVTGSEIIFITENEDAIRKIRSLTGDTARIIAAMNKMAEEMSFDCSECEYRDVCDEAEDLRRMRDACVGNAARR
;
A
#
# COMPACT_ATOMS: atom_id res chain seq x y z
N MET A 1 -9.91 -28.25 -11.50
CA MET A 1 -8.62 -27.98 -10.85
C MET A 1 -8.14 -26.63 -11.34
N GLY A 2 -7.97 -25.63 -10.47
CA GLY A 2 -7.66 -24.25 -10.89
C GLY A 2 -6.28 -24.10 -11.54
N ASP A 3 -6.13 -23.10 -12.40
CA ASP A 3 -4.86 -22.78 -13.10
C ASP A 3 -3.84 -22.04 -12.21
N THR A 4 -4.17 -21.78 -10.95
CA THR A 4 -3.29 -21.15 -9.97
C THR A 4 -2.00 -21.97 -9.79
N GLY A 5 -0.86 -21.33 -9.99
CA GLY A 5 0.47 -21.85 -9.70
C GLY A 5 0.89 -21.55 -8.28
N VAL A 6 0.82 -20.28 -7.88
CA VAL A 6 1.09 -19.80 -6.53
C VAL A 6 0.01 -18.81 -6.07
N GLU A 7 -0.29 -18.88 -4.78
CA GLU A 7 -1.18 -17.99 -4.06
C GLU A 7 -0.37 -17.22 -3.01
N LEU A 8 -0.57 -15.90 -2.98
CA LEU A 8 0.20 -14.94 -2.19
C LEU A 8 -0.74 -14.27 -1.18
N GLY A 9 -0.48 -14.46 0.11
CA GLY A 9 -1.27 -13.81 1.16
C GLY A 9 -2.75 -14.24 1.17
N GLY A 10 -3.01 -15.47 0.73
CA GLY A 10 -4.34 -16.06 0.75
C GLY A 10 -4.91 -16.21 2.17
N PRO A 11 -6.18 -16.63 2.31
CA PRO A 11 -6.88 -16.71 3.60
C PRO A 11 -6.14 -17.55 4.67
N GLU A 12 -5.41 -18.57 4.21
CA GLU A 12 -4.67 -19.52 5.06
C GLU A 12 -3.24 -19.05 5.40
N THR A 13 -2.84 -17.85 4.95
CA THR A 13 -1.48 -17.32 5.13
C THR A 13 -1.50 -15.84 5.53
N GLU A 14 -0.40 -15.37 6.09
CA GLU A 14 -0.27 -13.94 6.40
C GLU A 14 -0.11 -13.08 5.14
N SER A 15 -0.71 -11.89 5.20
CA SER A 15 -0.64 -10.90 4.13
C SER A 15 -0.46 -9.51 4.71
N TYR A 16 0.39 -8.70 4.07
CA TYR A 16 0.51 -7.28 4.36
C TYR A 16 0.78 -6.46 3.10
N SER A 17 -0.03 -5.43 2.85
CA SER A 17 0.15 -4.52 1.72
C SER A 17 -0.03 -3.08 2.17
N LEU A 18 1.00 -2.26 1.94
CA LEU A 18 1.05 -0.87 2.39
C LEU A 18 1.65 0.01 1.30
N ILE A 19 1.06 1.20 1.10
CA ILE A 19 1.67 2.29 0.33
C ILE A 19 2.03 3.39 1.33
N LEU A 20 3.28 3.79 1.30
CA LEU A 20 3.87 4.92 2.03
C LEU A 20 4.28 5.99 1.03
N TRP A 21 4.27 7.24 1.46
CA TRP A 21 4.73 8.36 0.64
C TRP A 21 5.43 9.40 1.49
N THR A 22 6.35 10.14 0.89
CA THR A 22 7.10 11.21 1.54
C THR A 22 7.56 12.26 0.53
N GLU A 23 7.55 13.53 0.93
CA GLU A 23 8.18 14.61 0.15
C GLU A 23 9.71 14.64 0.34
N ASN A 24 10.25 13.89 1.31
CA ASN A 24 11.68 13.75 1.48
C ASN A 24 12.23 12.61 0.60
N SER A 25 12.63 12.94 -0.63
CA SER A 25 13.14 11.97 -1.61
C SER A 25 14.40 11.21 -1.15
N SER A 26 15.15 11.72 -0.17
CA SER A 26 16.34 11.04 0.36
C SER A 26 16.04 9.79 1.19
N LEU A 27 14.78 9.62 1.62
CA LEU A 27 14.31 8.45 2.35
C LEU A 27 13.86 7.30 1.44
N VAL A 28 13.91 7.50 0.12
CA VAL A 28 13.43 6.53 -0.87
C VAL A 28 14.58 6.08 -1.75
N ASN A 29 14.82 4.77 -1.83
CA ASN A 29 15.74 4.20 -2.79
C ASN A 29 15.08 4.19 -4.18
N LYS A 30 15.20 5.32 -4.87
CA LYS A 30 14.52 5.58 -6.14
C LYS A 30 14.73 4.44 -7.14
N ASP A 31 13.63 4.02 -7.76
CA ASP A 31 13.54 3.00 -8.81
C ASP A 31 14.13 1.64 -8.41
N THR A 32 14.03 1.30 -7.11
CA THR A 32 14.55 0.05 -6.55
C THR A 32 13.46 -0.95 -6.20
N ILE A 33 13.66 -2.21 -6.59
CA ILE A 33 12.81 -3.34 -6.19
C ILE A 33 13.67 -4.29 -5.35
N SER A 34 13.23 -4.57 -4.13
CA SER A 34 13.90 -5.46 -3.18
C SER A 34 13.01 -6.66 -2.87
N LEU A 35 13.63 -7.83 -2.67
CA LEU A 35 12.95 -9.06 -2.28
C LEU A 35 13.59 -9.62 -1.01
N ILE A 36 12.77 -9.88 0.02
CA ILE A 36 13.16 -10.55 1.25
C ILE A 36 12.49 -11.92 1.27
N GLY A 37 13.27 -12.97 1.00
CA GLY A 37 12.79 -14.34 0.85
C GLY A 37 12.95 -14.86 -0.57
N PRO A 38 12.41 -16.07 -0.85
CA PRO A 38 12.55 -16.72 -2.15
C PRO A 38 11.68 -16.06 -3.23
N GLU A 39 12.13 -16.14 -4.47
CA GLU A 39 11.29 -15.80 -5.63
C GLU A 39 10.17 -16.84 -5.81
N LEU A 40 9.09 -16.49 -6.53
CA LEU A 40 7.89 -17.33 -6.69
C LEU A 40 8.19 -18.73 -7.23
N ALA A 41 9.15 -18.85 -8.15
CA ALA A 41 9.55 -20.13 -8.73
C ALA A 41 10.30 -21.04 -7.73
N GLU A 42 10.86 -20.46 -6.67
CA GLU A 42 11.72 -21.12 -5.68
C GLU A 42 11.01 -21.37 -4.35
N ALA A 43 9.83 -20.77 -4.13
CA ALA A 43 9.15 -20.74 -2.84
C ALA A 43 8.69 -22.12 -2.31
N GLY A 44 8.76 -23.18 -3.11
CA GLY A 44 8.50 -24.58 -2.71
C GLY A 44 7.04 -24.92 -2.32
N SER A 45 6.25 -23.91 -1.94
CA SER A 45 4.83 -23.98 -1.61
C SER A 45 3.98 -23.27 -2.66
N ARG A 46 2.73 -23.74 -2.81
CA ARG A 46 1.72 -23.08 -3.66
C ARG A 46 0.91 -22.01 -2.94
N SER A 47 1.05 -21.89 -1.63
CA SER A 47 0.45 -20.83 -0.82
C SER A 47 1.51 -20.27 0.11
N ILE A 48 1.83 -18.99 -0.02
CA ILE A 48 2.91 -18.35 0.73
C ILE A 48 2.46 -17.04 1.35
N ALA A 49 3.04 -16.74 2.51
CA ALA A 49 2.89 -15.45 3.15
C ALA A 49 3.45 -14.36 2.22
N PHE A 50 2.78 -13.20 2.18
CA PHE A 50 3.13 -12.17 1.21
C PHE A 50 3.06 -10.76 1.80
N GLY A 51 4.18 -10.04 1.68
CA GLY A 51 4.31 -8.64 2.02
C GLY A 51 4.62 -7.79 0.79
N ARG A 52 3.95 -6.65 0.66
CA ARG A 52 4.25 -5.64 -0.36
C ARG A 52 4.24 -4.25 0.27
N ILE A 53 5.39 -3.63 0.35
CA ILE A 53 5.54 -2.23 0.77
C ILE A 53 5.93 -1.43 -0.45
N VAL A 54 5.18 -0.37 -0.73
CA VAL A 54 5.54 0.63 -1.73
C VAL A 54 5.89 1.91 -0.99
N ILE A 55 7.01 2.54 -1.31
CA ILE A 55 7.41 3.84 -0.78
C ILE A 55 7.54 4.80 -1.97
N LEU A 56 6.78 5.88 -1.97
CA LEU A 56 6.74 6.86 -3.05
C LEU A 56 7.40 8.16 -2.61
N SER A 57 8.33 8.67 -3.43
CA SER A 57 8.71 10.08 -3.37
C SER A 57 7.66 10.90 -4.11
N ILE A 58 7.17 11.94 -3.45
CA ILE A 58 6.06 12.76 -3.94
C ILE A 58 6.36 14.24 -3.84
N GLU A 59 5.60 15.07 -4.56
CA GLU A 59 5.69 16.52 -4.46
C GLU A 59 4.31 17.20 -4.53
N GLY A 60 4.20 18.36 -3.88
CA GLY A 60 3.05 19.26 -4.00
C GLY A 60 1.82 18.77 -3.23
N PHE A 61 2.04 18.02 -2.15
CA PHE A 61 0.95 17.63 -1.26
C PHE A 61 0.49 18.82 -0.42
N THR A 62 -0.83 18.94 -0.24
CA THR A 62 -1.47 20.02 0.52
C THR A 62 -2.61 19.45 1.34
N GLU A 63 -3.13 20.20 2.32
CA GLU A 63 -4.25 19.72 3.14
C GLU A 63 -5.48 19.36 2.30
N GLU A 64 -5.69 20.05 1.17
CA GLU A 64 -6.87 19.87 0.30
C GLU A 64 -6.75 18.68 -0.65
N ASN A 65 -5.54 18.37 -1.13
CA ASN A 65 -5.34 17.35 -2.16
C ASN A 65 -4.88 15.99 -1.61
N THR A 66 -4.33 15.95 -0.39
CA THR A 66 -3.65 14.77 0.17
C THR A 66 -4.56 13.54 0.20
N PHE A 67 -5.80 13.70 0.68
CA PHE A 67 -6.75 12.58 0.74
C PHE A 67 -7.04 12.00 -0.66
N ARG A 68 -7.37 12.86 -1.62
CA ARG A 68 -7.67 12.44 -3.00
C ARG A 68 -6.48 11.71 -3.63
N ARG A 69 -5.27 12.26 -3.49
CA ARG A 69 -4.04 11.68 -4.04
C ARG A 69 -3.67 10.36 -3.36
N CYS A 70 -3.87 10.23 -2.05
CA CYS A 70 -3.72 8.94 -1.36
C CYS A 70 -4.68 7.89 -1.93
N ARG A 71 -5.96 8.22 -2.11
CA ARG A 71 -6.95 7.30 -2.71
C ARG A 71 -6.60 6.90 -4.14
N GLU A 72 -6.08 7.84 -4.91
CA GLU A 72 -5.62 7.62 -6.28
C GLU A 72 -4.43 6.65 -6.32
N MET A 73 -3.40 6.84 -5.47
CA MET A 73 -2.28 5.89 -5.33
C MET A 73 -2.75 4.48 -4.95
N GLU A 74 -3.68 4.38 -4.01
CA GLU A 74 -4.27 3.13 -3.55
C GLU A 74 -4.97 2.36 -4.68
N GLN A 75 -5.60 3.08 -5.60
CA GLN A 75 -6.31 2.52 -6.75
C GLN A 75 -5.37 1.99 -7.85
N MET A 76 -4.15 2.54 -7.97
CA MET A 76 -3.21 2.15 -9.05
C MET A 76 -2.95 0.65 -9.08
N ARG A 77 -2.92 -0.04 -7.94
CA ARG A 77 -2.70 -1.50 -7.87
C ARG A 77 -3.74 -2.31 -8.67
N PHE A 78 -4.95 -1.78 -8.87
CA PHE A 78 -6.02 -2.46 -9.59
C PHE A 78 -5.95 -2.25 -11.11
N LEU A 79 -5.09 -1.35 -11.57
CA LEU A 79 -4.80 -1.13 -12.99
C LEU A 79 -3.72 -2.08 -13.53
N LEU A 80 -3.19 -2.97 -12.69
CA LEU A 80 -2.24 -3.99 -13.12
C LEU A 80 -2.88 -4.93 -14.15
N ASP A 81 -2.42 -4.82 -15.39
CA ASP A 81 -2.77 -5.72 -16.47
C ASP A 81 -1.60 -6.66 -16.77
N LEU A 82 -1.50 -7.72 -15.97
CA LEU A 82 -0.47 -8.74 -16.11
C LEU A 82 -1.14 -10.09 -16.39
N LYS A 83 -0.82 -10.67 -17.55
CA LYS A 83 -1.40 -11.95 -17.97
C LYS A 83 -1.15 -13.04 -16.93
N GLY A 84 -2.23 -13.64 -16.44
CA GLY A 84 -2.16 -14.74 -15.48
C GLY A 84 -1.86 -14.30 -14.04
N PHE A 85 -1.88 -12.99 -13.76
CA PHE A 85 -1.88 -12.43 -12.41
C PHE A 85 -3.29 -11.95 -12.05
N MET A 86 -3.69 -12.17 -10.80
CA MET A 86 -4.90 -11.61 -10.24
C MET A 86 -4.62 -11.06 -8.86
N ILE A 87 -5.27 -9.95 -8.51
CA ILE A 87 -5.17 -9.31 -7.22
C ILE A 87 -6.57 -9.05 -6.65
N ARG A 88 -6.72 -9.30 -5.35
CA ARG A 88 -7.82 -8.80 -4.53
C ARG A 88 -7.20 -8.15 -3.30
N ALA A 89 -7.45 -6.87 -3.09
CA ALA A 89 -6.94 -6.15 -1.94
C ALA A 89 -8.08 -5.59 -1.09
N VAL A 90 -7.83 -5.48 0.21
CA VAL A 90 -8.69 -4.78 1.16
C VAL A 90 -7.82 -3.76 1.90
N PRO A 91 -7.63 -2.55 1.33
CA PRO A 91 -6.74 -1.53 1.86
C PRO A 91 -6.97 -1.19 3.33
N GLN A 92 -8.23 -1.18 3.78
CA GLN A 92 -8.60 -0.89 5.17
C GLN A 92 -7.97 -1.87 6.17
N PHE A 93 -7.72 -3.11 5.75
CA PHE A 93 -7.05 -4.12 6.58
C PHE A 93 -5.58 -4.33 6.19
N GLN A 94 -5.09 -3.55 5.22
CA GLN A 94 -3.74 -3.67 4.67
C GLN A 94 -3.46 -5.10 4.21
N ARG A 95 -4.46 -5.75 3.61
CA ARG A 95 -4.37 -7.13 3.12
C ARG A 95 -4.44 -7.15 1.60
N GLU A 96 -3.60 -7.98 1.03
CA GLU A 96 -3.61 -8.30 -0.39
C GLU A 96 -3.58 -9.81 -0.58
N TRP A 97 -4.46 -10.29 -1.43
CA TRP A 97 -4.49 -11.65 -1.88
C TRP A 97 -4.25 -11.68 -3.39
N SER A 98 -3.11 -12.21 -3.77
CA SER A 98 -2.70 -12.28 -5.17
C SER A 98 -2.53 -13.73 -5.60
N ARG A 99 -2.73 -13.99 -6.90
CA ARG A 99 -2.56 -15.31 -7.52
C ARG A 99 -1.81 -15.17 -8.82
N VAL A 100 -0.89 -16.11 -9.05
CA VAL A 100 -0.17 -16.22 -10.32
C VAL A 100 -0.42 -17.59 -10.91
N SER A 101 -0.81 -17.64 -12.19
CA SER A 101 -1.06 -18.89 -12.92
C SER A 101 0.23 -19.68 -13.15
N ARG A 102 0.10 -21.00 -13.38
CA ARG A 102 1.25 -21.85 -13.73
C ARG A 102 1.90 -21.45 -15.06
N ASP A 103 1.09 -21.06 -16.05
CA ASP A 103 1.58 -20.58 -17.35
C ASP A 103 2.36 -19.25 -17.21
N ALA A 104 1.92 -18.33 -16.35
CA ALA A 104 2.65 -17.09 -16.11
C ALA A 104 4.02 -17.36 -15.46
N ILE A 105 4.08 -18.23 -14.44
CA ILE A 105 5.35 -18.60 -13.79
C ILE A 105 6.29 -19.28 -14.80
N SER A 106 5.80 -20.24 -15.59
CA SER A 106 6.64 -20.93 -16.59
C SER A 106 7.13 -20.01 -17.71
N ARG A 107 6.43 -18.89 -17.97
CA ARG A 107 6.84 -17.84 -18.90
C ARG A 107 7.71 -16.74 -18.27
N GLY A 108 8.14 -16.91 -17.02
CA GLY A 108 9.08 -16.00 -16.35
C GLY A 108 8.43 -14.85 -15.59
N PHE A 109 7.16 -14.97 -15.19
CA PHE A 109 6.59 -14.03 -14.22
C PHE A 109 7.39 -14.08 -12.91
N SER A 110 7.82 -12.90 -12.42
CA SER A 110 8.56 -12.73 -11.17
C SER A 110 8.03 -11.54 -10.38
N LEU A 111 8.42 -11.42 -9.12
CA LEU A 111 8.10 -10.23 -8.33
C LEU A 111 8.77 -8.97 -8.88
N GLY A 112 9.89 -9.10 -9.60
CA GLY A 112 10.48 -8.01 -10.39
C GLY A 112 9.56 -7.52 -11.52
N VAL A 113 8.87 -8.42 -12.22
CA VAL A 113 7.87 -8.06 -13.25
C VAL A 113 6.68 -7.35 -12.62
N LEU A 114 6.17 -7.86 -11.49
CA LEU A 114 5.08 -7.23 -10.75
C LEU A 114 5.47 -5.83 -10.27
N GLY A 115 6.64 -5.69 -9.64
CA GLY A 115 7.15 -4.44 -9.10
C GLY A 115 7.38 -3.40 -10.20
N SER A 116 8.06 -3.76 -11.29
CA SER A 116 8.32 -2.83 -12.40
C SER A 116 7.03 -2.35 -13.06
N SER A 117 6.01 -3.21 -13.15
CA SER A 117 4.69 -2.83 -13.67
C SER A 117 3.96 -1.86 -12.73
N LEU A 118 4.03 -2.09 -11.42
CA LEU A 118 3.52 -1.14 -10.42
C LEU A 118 4.25 0.21 -10.50
N MET A 119 5.58 0.21 -10.60
CA MET A 119 6.36 1.45 -10.74
C MET A 119 5.95 2.23 -11.98
N ARG A 120 5.70 1.56 -13.11
CA ARG A 120 5.20 2.22 -14.33
C ARG A 120 3.87 2.90 -14.08
N LEU A 121 2.93 2.23 -13.41
CA LEU A 121 1.64 2.81 -13.04
C LEU A 121 1.84 4.03 -12.14
N PHE A 122 2.63 3.94 -11.08
CA PHE A 122 2.84 5.08 -10.18
C PHE A 122 3.47 6.30 -10.88
N ARG A 123 4.32 6.10 -11.90
CA ARG A 123 4.89 7.18 -12.71
C ARG A 123 3.87 7.92 -13.59
N GLU A 124 2.68 7.36 -13.79
CA GLU A 124 1.59 8.06 -14.49
C GLU A 124 0.98 9.17 -13.64
N LEU A 125 1.21 9.14 -12.32
CA LEU A 125 0.82 10.19 -11.39
C LEU A 125 1.86 11.32 -11.42
N ASP A 126 1.45 12.51 -11.87
CA ASP A 126 2.32 13.67 -12.10
C ASP A 126 3.07 14.14 -10.84
N TYR A 127 2.53 13.86 -9.67
CA TYR A 127 3.11 14.18 -8.36
C TYR A 127 4.04 13.11 -7.79
N VAL A 128 4.27 11.98 -8.49
CA VAL A 128 5.19 10.92 -8.04
C VAL A 128 6.53 11.07 -8.75
N THR A 129 7.60 11.29 -7.98
CA THR A 129 8.96 11.56 -8.51
C THR A 129 9.92 10.39 -8.35
N GLY A 130 9.53 9.36 -7.60
CA GLY A 130 10.30 8.14 -7.39
C GLY A 130 9.48 7.06 -6.68
N SER A 131 9.89 5.81 -6.85
CA SER A 131 9.25 4.66 -6.21
C SER A 131 10.27 3.63 -5.76
N GLU A 132 10.06 3.07 -4.58
CA GLU A 132 10.74 1.91 -4.04
C GLU A 132 9.69 0.84 -3.71
N ILE A 133 9.97 -0.42 -4.05
CA ILE A 133 9.05 -1.53 -3.76
C ILE A 133 9.82 -2.63 -3.05
N ILE A 134 9.30 -3.07 -1.91
CA ILE A 134 9.84 -4.17 -1.12
C ILE A 134 8.82 -5.28 -1.10
N PHE A 135 9.19 -6.44 -1.63
CA PHE A 135 8.43 -7.68 -1.51
C PHE A 135 9.01 -8.55 -0.41
N ILE A 136 8.12 -9.25 0.31
CA ILE A 136 8.49 -10.16 1.38
C ILE A 136 7.75 -11.49 1.16
N THR A 137 8.50 -12.56 1.01
CA THR A 137 8.01 -13.93 0.80
C THR A 137 8.66 -14.93 1.75
N GLU A 138 9.43 -14.46 2.72
CA GLU A 138 10.24 -15.29 3.61
C GLU A 138 9.40 -16.22 4.49
N ASN A 139 8.58 -15.66 5.38
CA ASN A 139 7.69 -16.40 6.28
C ASN A 139 6.66 -15.45 6.92
N GLU A 140 5.68 -16.01 7.62
CA GLU A 140 4.62 -15.24 8.29
C GLU A 140 5.14 -14.29 9.39
N ASP A 141 6.19 -14.68 10.12
CA ASP A 141 6.73 -13.86 11.21
C ASP A 141 7.40 -12.59 10.69
N ALA A 142 8.08 -12.67 9.53
CA ALA A 142 8.60 -11.50 8.83
C ALA A 142 7.48 -10.53 8.45
N ILE A 143 6.34 -11.04 7.97
CA ILE A 143 5.15 -10.21 7.67
C ILE A 143 4.60 -9.54 8.93
N ARG A 144 4.45 -10.29 10.03
CA ARG A 144 3.96 -9.75 11.32
C ARG A 144 4.91 -8.69 11.88
N LYS A 145 6.22 -8.90 11.78
CA LYS A 145 7.23 -7.95 12.25
C LYS A 145 7.15 -6.64 11.49
N ILE A 146 7.05 -6.70 10.15
CA ILE A 146 6.90 -5.50 9.33
C ILE A 146 5.60 -4.77 9.66
N ARG A 147 4.48 -5.48 9.77
CA ARG A 147 3.19 -4.90 10.17
C ARG A 147 3.29 -4.14 11.50
N SER A 148 4.03 -4.67 12.47
CA SER A 148 4.28 -4.01 13.75
C SER A 148 5.11 -2.72 13.58
N LEU A 149 6.18 -2.79 12.79
CA LEU A 149 7.07 -1.64 12.53
C LEU A 149 6.37 -0.48 11.79
N THR A 150 5.40 -0.79 10.94
CA THR A 150 4.65 0.22 10.15
C THR A 150 3.25 0.50 10.71
N GLY A 151 2.95 0.03 11.93
CA GLY A 151 1.65 0.14 12.55
C GLY A 151 1.20 1.59 12.76
N ASP A 152 2.10 2.47 13.19
CA ASP A 152 1.75 3.87 13.44
C ASP A 152 1.36 4.60 12.15
N THR A 153 2.12 4.38 11.06
CA THR A 153 1.78 4.95 9.76
C THR A 153 0.47 4.40 9.21
N ALA A 154 0.16 3.12 9.47
CA ALA A 154 -1.14 2.54 9.16
C ALA A 154 -2.28 3.29 9.84
N ARG A 155 -2.10 3.62 11.13
CA ARG A 155 -3.10 4.36 11.92
C ARG A 155 -3.28 5.79 11.41
N ILE A 156 -2.21 6.46 10.97
CA ILE A 156 -2.28 7.79 10.33
C ILE A 156 -3.16 7.74 9.07
N ILE A 157 -2.95 6.76 8.20
CA ILE A 157 -3.74 6.59 6.97
C ILE A 157 -5.20 6.27 7.30
N ALA A 158 -5.45 5.43 8.32
CA ALA A 158 -6.79 5.11 8.79
C ALA A 158 -7.52 6.34 9.34
N ALA A 159 -6.84 7.15 10.15
CA ALA A 159 -7.36 8.42 10.68
C ALA A 159 -7.74 9.38 9.56
N MET A 160 -6.88 9.54 8.55
CA MET A 160 -7.16 10.37 7.37
C MET A 160 -8.40 9.88 6.60
N ASN A 161 -8.53 8.56 6.39
CA ASN A 161 -9.71 8.00 5.73
C ASN A 161 -10.99 8.27 6.53
N LYS A 162 -10.96 8.08 7.85
CA LYS A 162 -12.11 8.36 8.73
C LYS A 162 -12.52 9.84 8.69
N MET A 163 -11.55 10.74 8.75
CA MET A 163 -11.79 12.19 8.68
C MET A 163 -12.45 12.62 7.37
N ALA A 164 -12.17 11.92 6.27
CA ALA A 164 -12.79 12.22 4.97
C ALA A 164 -14.18 11.59 4.81
N GLU A 165 -14.45 10.47 5.50
CA GLU A 165 -15.74 9.76 5.46
C GLU A 165 -16.78 10.36 6.45
N GLU A 166 -16.35 10.87 7.61
CA GLU A 166 -17.25 11.45 8.62
C GLU A 166 -17.44 12.96 8.42
N MET A 167 -18.68 13.38 8.13
CA MET A 167 -19.08 14.81 8.08
C MET A 167 -19.25 15.45 9.47
N SER A 168 -19.39 14.64 10.51
CA SER A 168 -19.41 15.11 11.90
C SER A 168 -17.96 15.18 12.40
N PHE A 169 -17.35 16.36 12.35
CA PHE A 169 -16.04 16.64 12.93
C PHE A 169 -16.06 16.65 14.47
N ASP A 170 -16.87 15.80 15.11
CA ASP A 170 -16.88 15.64 16.56
C ASP A 170 -15.70 14.76 16.98
N CYS A 171 -14.52 15.38 17.03
CA CYS A 171 -13.29 14.70 17.43
C CYS A 171 -13.29 14.29 18.91
N SER A 172 -14.31 14.63 19.71
CA SER A 172 -14.35 14.27 21.13
C SER A 172 -14.59 12.77 21.37
N GLU A 173 -15.24 12.08 20.43
CA GLU A 173 -15.50 10.63 20.46
C GLU A 173 -14.65 9.83 19.45
N CYS A 174 -13.74 10.48 18.72
CA CYS A 174 -12.95 9.82 17.67
C CYS A 174 -11.79 8.97 18.25
N GLU A 175 -11.79 7.68 17.95
CA GLU A 175 -10.75 6.71 18.35
C GLU A 175 -9.32 7.02 17.82
N TYR A 176 -9.19 7.92 16.84
CA TYR A 176 -7.90 8.32 16.23
C TYR A 176 -7.40 9.67 16.74
N ARG A 177 -8.02 10.23 17.79
CA ARG A 177 -7.65 11.55 18.31
C ARG A 177 -6.18 11.64 18.72
N ASP A 178 -5.66 10.59 19.35
CA ASP A 178 -4.24 10.49 19.74
C ASP A 178 -3.32 10.65 18.52
N VAL A 179 -3.63 9.97 17.42
CA VAL A 179 -2.86 10.02 16.17
C VAL A 179 -2.96 11.40 15.51
N CYS A 180 -4.14 12.01 15.49
CA CYS A 180 -4.31 13.36 14.96
C CYS A 180 -3.59 14.41 15.82
N ASP A 181 -3.59 14.26 17.14
CA ASP A 181 -2.92 15.19 18.05
C ASP A 181 -1.39 15.07 18.02
N GLU A 182 -0.86 13.98 17.45
CA GLU A 182 0.59 13.78 17.23
C GLU A 182 1.01 14.18 15.80
N ALA A 183 0.26 13.80 14.77
CA ALA A 183 0.58 14.10 13.37
C ALA A 183 0.14 15.51 12.94
N GLU A 184 1.11 16.42 12.73
CA GLU A 184 0.84 17.82 12.38
C GLU A 184 0.03 17.97 11.10
N ASP A 185 0.31 17.16 10.08
CA ASP A 185 -0.41 17.19 8.80
C ASP A 185 -1.89 16.81 8.97
N LEU A 186 -2.20 15.82 9.82
CA LEU A 186 -3.58 15.45 10.11
C LEU A 186 -4.34 16.57 10.83
N ARG A 187 -3.68 17.34 11.73
CA ARG A 187 -4.32 18.51 12.37
C ARG A 187 -4.65 19.58 11.36
N ARG A 188 -3.71 19.91 10.47
CA ARG A 188 -3.94 20.94 9.44
C ARG A 188 -5.06 20.51 8.49
N MET A 189 -5.09 19.23 8.07
CA MET A 189 -6.18 18.68 7.28
C MET A 189 -7.54 18.78 7.99
N ARG A 190 -7.61 18.46 9.28
CA ARG A 190 -8.82 18.60 10.09
C ARG A 190 -9.31 20.04 10.10
N ASP A 191 -8.42 20.98 10.42
CA ASP A 191 -8.78 22.39 10.59
C ASP A 191 -9.27 22.99 9.25
N ALA A 192 -8.69 22.58 8.12
CA ALA A 192 -9.16 22.93 6.78
C ALA A 192 -10.56 22.38 6.48
N CYS A 193 -10.81 21.10 6.81
CA CYS A 193 -12.12 20.48 6.63
C CYS A 193 -13.21 21.16 7.49
N VAL A 194 -12.92 21.46 8.76
CA VAL A 194 -13.84 22.19 9.67
C VAL A 194 -14.11 23.60 9.15
N GLY A 195 -13.07 24.33 8.72
CA GLY A 195 -13.20 25.68 8.16
C GLY A 195 -14.08 25.73 6.91
N ASN A 196 -14.02 24.70 6.06
CA ASN A 196 -14.86 24.58 4.86
C ASN A 196 -16.31 24.20 5.18
N ALA A 197 -16.55 23.40 6.22
CA ALA A 197 -17.89 23.07 6.70
C ALA A 197 -18.60 24.27 7.34
N ALA A 198 -17.87 25.15 8.03
CA ALA A 198 -18.41 26.37 8.64
C ALA A 198 -18.71 27.51 7.63
N ARG A 199 -18.20 27.40 6.39
CA ARG A 199 -18.42 28.36 5.29
C ARG A 199 -19.57 27.97 4.35
N ARG A 200 -20.19 26.81 4.58
CA ARG A 200 -21.39 26.34 3.87
C ARG A 200 -22.63 26.61 4.72
#